data_AF-A0A974A2W0-F1
#
_entry.id   AF-A0A974A2W0-F1
#
_cell.length_a   1.000
_cell.length_b   1.000
_cell.length_c   1.000
_cell.angle_alpha   90.00
_cell.angle_beta   90.00
_cell.angle_gamma   90.00
#
_symmetry.space_group_name_H-M   'P 1'
#
loop_
_entity.id
_entity.type
_entity.pdbx_description
1 polymer ?
#
loop_
_entity_poly.entity_id
_entity_poly.type
_entity_poly.pdbx_seq_one_letter_code
_entity_poly.pdbx_strand_id
1 'polypeptide(L)'
;MVTLVSVVAVQIAQARDPDGRYANSPLKEWFDSLRSGKGPCCSDADGSAVSDVDWESKDGHYRVRLDGQWFDVPDEAVVTVPNRAGRTMVWPIKSYMGVTIRCFMPGSMT
;
A
#
# COMPACT_ATOMS: atom_id res chain seq x y z
N MET A 1 42.11 9.53 26.74
CA MET A 1 41.21 9.72 25.58
C MET A 1 40.32 8.49 25.49
N VAL A 2 39.04 8.60 25.84
CA VAL A 2 38.07 7.51 25.65
C VAL A 2 37.41 7.75 24.29
N THR A 3 37.75 6.96 23.29
CA THR A 3 37.12 6.99 21.97
C THR A 3 35.74 6.37 22.06
N LEU A 4 34.69 7.20 22.00
CA LEU A 4 33.31 6.74 21.80
C LEU A 4 33.20 6.23 20.35
N VAL A 5 33.04 4.93 20.18
CA VAL A 5 32.66 4.35 18.87
C VAL A 5 31.14 4.38 18.79
N SER A 6 30.60 5.35 18.04
CA SER A 6 29.17 5.42 17.74
C SER A 6 28.81 4.32 16.75
N VAL A 7 28.13 3.27 17.23
CA VAL A 7 27.55 2.24 16.38
C VAL A 7 26.28 2.81 15.75
N VAL A 8 26.35 3.14 14.46
CA VAL A 8 25.16 3.52 13.68
C VAL A 8 24.40 2.23 13.38
N ALA A 9 23.27 2.02 14.09
CA ALA A 9 22.34 0.95 13.77
C ALA A 9 21.69 1.24 12.42
N VAL A 10 22.14 0.56 11.37
CA VAL A 10 21.50 0.57 10.06
C VAL A 10 20.17 -0.16 10.24
N GLN A 11 19.08 0.59 10.37
CA GLN A 11 17.73 0.05 10.36
C GLN A 11 17.49 -0.48 8.95
N ILE A 12 17.67 -1.78 8.75
CA ILE A 12 17.14 -2.47 7.58
C ILE A 12 15.64 -2.26 7.61
N ALA A 13 15.13 -1.39 6.74
CA ALA A 13 13.70 -1.21 6.53
C ALA A 13 13.16 -2.55 6.02
N GLN A 14 12.64 -3.36 6.93
CA GLN A 14 11.82 -4.50 6.58
C GLN A 14 10.52 -3.90 6.05
N ALA A 15 10.29 -3.97 4.74
CA ALA A 15 8.97 -3.76 4.18
C ALA A 15 8.05 -4.74 4.92
N ARG A 16 7.04 -4.20 5.59
CA ARG A 16 6.30 -4.86 6.67
C ARG A 16 5.20 -5.75 6.10
N ASP A 17 5.48 -6.64 5.15
CA ASP A 17 4.50 -7.62 4.65
C ASP A 17 4.05 -8.54 5.83
N PRO A 18 2.92 -8.29 6.53
CA PRO A 18 2.66 -8.86 7.85
C PRO A 18 2.39 -10.37 7.79
N ASP A 19 1.86 -10.82 6.65
CA ASP A 19 1.64 -12.22 6.32
C ASP A 19 2.67 -12.75 5.30
N GLY A 20 3.59 -11.92 4.80
CA GLY A 20 4.68 -12.33 3.91
C GLY A 20 4.18 -12.93 2.59
N ARG A 21 2.89 -12.75 2.28
CA ARG A 21 2.16 -13.67 1.39
C ARG A 21 2.70 -13.59 -0.04
N TYR A 22 3.22 -12.43 -0.41
CA TYR A 22 3.76 -12.19 -1.73
C TYR A 22 5.30 -12.16 -1.76
N ALA A 23 5.97 -12.28 -0.61
CA ALA A 23 7.43 -12.26 -0.51
C ALA A 23 8.11 -13.36 -1.36
N ASN A 24 7.45 -14.52 -1.53
CA ASN A 24 7.93 -15.64 -2.36
C ASN A 24 7.06 -15.89 -3.60
N SER A 25 6.22 -14.93 -3.99
CA SER A 25 5.32 -15.05 -5.14
C SER A 25 6.03 -14.62 -6.44
N PRO A 26 5.69 -15.22 -7.61
CA PRO A 26 6.07 -14.68 -8.91
C PRO A 26 5.61 -13.23 -9.14
N LEU A 27 4.66 -12.74 -8.34
CA LEU A 27 4.17 -11.36 -8.39
C LEU A 27 5.06 -10.37 -7.63
N LYS A 28 6.09 -10.81 -6.91
CA LYS A 28 6.92 -9.95 -6.07
C LYS A 28 7.53 -8.78 -6.84
N GLU A 29 8.22 -9.05 -7.95
CA GLU A 29 8.85 -8.00 -8.76
C GLU A 29 7.82 -7.02 -9.32
N TRP A 30 6.62 -7.51 -9.64
CA TRP A 30 5.52 -6.65 -10.08
C TRP A 30 5.04 -5.75 -8.94
N PHE A 31 4.83 -6.26 -7.73
CA PHE A 31 4.49 -5.46 -6.56
C PHE A 31 5.55 -4.41 -6.24
N ASP A 32 6.83 -4.81 -6.26
CA ASP A 32 7.97 -3.91 -6.01
C ASP A 32 8.06 -2.78 -7.07
N SER A 33 7.54 -3.02 -8.27
CA SER A 33 7.48 -2.02 -9.36
C SER A 33 6.32 -1.03 -9.25
N LEU A 34 5.32 -1.28 -8.38
CA LEU A 34 4.11 -0.46 -8.31
C LEU A 34 4.41 0.94 -7.77
N ARG A 35 3.87 1.94 -8.45
CA ARG A 35 3.98 3.35 -8.08
C ARG A 35 2.65 4.05 -8.35
N SER A 36 2.31 4.99 -7.48
CA SER A 36 1.27 5.99 -7.71
C SER A 36 1.90 7.37 -7.95
N GLY A 37 1.10 8.40 -8.16
CA GLY A 37 1.54 9.79 -8.15
C GLY A 37 2.18 10.22 -6.82
N LYS A 38 1.93 9.45 -5.73
CA LYS A 38 2.58 9.64 -4.42
C LYS A 38 3.95 8.96 -4.29
N GLY A 39 4.39 8.17 -5.28
CA GLY A 39 5.67 7.44 -5.28
C GLY A 39 5.52 5.91 -5.23
N PRO A 40 6.57 5.15 -4.88
CA PRO A 40 6.51 3.68 -4.78
C PRO A 40 5.51 3.19 -3.73
N CYS A 41 4.74 2.14 -4.01
CA CYS A 41 3.69 1.68 -3.11
C CYS A 41 4.24 0.98 -1.86
N CYS A 42 5.30 0.18 -2.02
CA CYS A 42 5.90 -0.61 -0.95
C CYS A 42 7.01 0.12 -0.16
N SER A 43 7.16 1.45 -0.30
CA SER A 43 8.21 2.18 0.46
C SER A 43 7.82 2.49 1.89
N ASP A 44 6.53 2.79 2.12
CA ASP A 44 6.04 3.35 3.39
C ASP A 44 4.83 2.59 3.97
N ALA A 45 4.22 1.71 3.19
CA ALA A 45 3.02 0.97 3.55
C ALA A 45 3.04 -0.43 2.93
N ASP A 46 2.28 -1.33 3.55
CA ASP A 46 2.08 -2.68 3.07
C ASP A 46 0.77 -2.78 2.30
N GLY A 47 0.78 -3.56 1.23
CA GLY A 47 -0.39 -3.76 0.40
C GLY A 47 -1.28 -4.83 0.99
N SER A 48 -2.56 -4.53 1.17
CA SER A 48 -3.57 -5.52 1.55
C SER A 48 -4.68 -5.57 0.52
N ALA A 49 -5.26 -6.76 0.36
CA ALA A 49 -6.38 -6.97 -0.54
C ALA A 49 -7.70 -6.70 0.21
N VAL A 50 -8.58 -5.88 -0.36
CA VAL A 50 -9.90 -5.58 0.20
C VAL A 50 -11.00 -6.40 -0.46
N SER A 51 -12.10 -6.63 0.25
CA SER A 51 -13.29 -7.31 -0.29
C SER A 51 -14.01 -6.40 -1.29
N ASP A 52 -14.78 -6.96 -2.21
CA ASP A 52 -15.51 -6.18 -3.22
C ASP A 52 -16.59 -5.26 -2.60
N VAL A 53 -17.05 -5.57 -1.39
CA VAL A 53 -17.97 -4.73 -0.61
C VAL A 53 -17.27 -3.62 0.19
N ASP A 54 -15.94 -3.67 0.27
CA ASP A 54 -15.12 -2.73 1.03
C ASP A 54 -14.45 -1.67 0.15
N TRP A 55 -14.94 -1.50 -1.07
CA TRP A 55 -14.56 -0.37 -1.93
C TRP A 55 -15.70 -0.01 -2.88
N GLU A 56 -15.69 1.23 -3.36
CA GLU A 56 -16.66 1.71 -4.36
C GLU A 56 -16.01 2.71 -5.31
N SER A 57 -16.57 2.80 -6.51
CA SER A 57 -16.33 3.91 -7.44
C SER A 57 -17.54 4.83 -7.38
N LYS A 58 -17.34 6.08 -6.96
CA LYS A 58 -18.41 7.08 -6.82
C LYS A 58 -17.95 8.40 -7.43
N ASP A 59 -18.76 8.94 -8.34
CA ASP A 59 -18.54 10.25 -8.97
C ASP A 59 -17.17 10.39 -9.67
N GLY A 60 -16.63 9.28 -10.20
CA GLY A 60 -15.30 9.25 -10.85
C GLY A 60 -14.12 9.06 -9.90
N HIS A 61 -14.37 8.96 -8.59
CA HIS A 61 -13.38 8.74 -7.55
C HIS A 61 -13.58 7.39 -6.87
N TYR A 62 -12.55 6.91 -6.18
CA TYR A 62 -12.64 5.68 -5.40
C TYR A 62 -12.78 5.97 -3.91
N ARG A 63 -13.49 5.08 -3.21
CA ARG A 63 -13.54 5.05 -1.75
C ARG A 63 -13.25 3.63 -1.29
N VAL A 64 -12.58 3.50 -0.15
CA VAL A 64 -12.21 2.21 0.43
C VAL A 64 -12.61 2.17 1.89
N ARG A 65 -13.15 1.05 2.34
CA ARG A 65 -13.53 0.80 3.72
C ARG A 65 -12.43 0.04 4.44
N LEU A 66 -11.83 0.67 5.44
CA LEU A 66 -10.77 0.07 6.28
C LEU A 66 -11.21 0.16 7.73
N ASP A 67 -11.09 -0.95 8.47
CA ASP A 67 -11.48 -1.01 9.89
C ASP A 67 -12.91 -0.48 10.16
N GLY A 68 -13.83 -0.70 9.22
CA GLY A 68 -15.23 -0.23 9.30
C GLY A 68 -15.48 1.23 8.93
N GLN A 69 -14.44 1.99 8.57
CA GLN A 69 -14.53 3.40 8.19
C GLN A 69 -14.25 3.59 6.70
N TRP A 70 -15.00 4.48 6.06
CA TRP A 70 -14.78 4.84 4.65
C TRP A 70 -13.74 5.94 4.52
N PHE A 71 -12.79 5.75 3.60
CA PHE A 71 -11.76 6.70 3.25
C PHE A 71 -11.86 7.02 1.75
N ASP A 72 -11.83 8.31 1.41
CA ASP A 72 -11.71 8.73 0.03
C ASP A 72 -10.29 8.47 -0.46
N VAL A 73 -10.17 7.87 -1.65
CA VAL A 73 -8.90 7.62 -2.31
C VAL A 73 -8.56 8.85 -3.14
N PRO A 74 -7.46 9.56 -2.84
CA PRO A 74 -7.07 10.68 -3.68
C PRO A 74 -6.65 10.18 -5.06
N ASP A 75 -6.94 10.95 -6.11
CA ASP A 75 -6.70 10.53 -7.49
C ASP A 75 -5.23 10.18 -7.75
N GLU A 76 -4.29 10.93 -7.17
CA GLU A 76 -2.86 10.64 -7.31
C GLU A 76 -2.39 9.39 -6.56
N ALA A 77 -3.23 8.78 -5.71
CA ALA A 77 -2.95 7.47 -5.11
C ALA A 77 -3.38 6.30 -6.03
N VAL A 78 -4.15 6.55 -7.07
CA VAL A 78 -4.63 5.47 -7.96
C VAL A 78 -3.48 4.96 -8.83
N VAL A 79 -3.30 3.64 -8.82
CA VAL A 79 -2.32 2.95 -9.66
C VAL A 79 -2.98 2.57 -10.99
N THR A 80 -2.39 3.02 -12.10
CA THR A 80 -3.00 2.93 -13.44
C THR A 80 -2.50 1.76 -14.28
N VAL A 81 -1.49 1.02 -13.81
CA VAL A 81 -1.02 -0.19 -14.49
C VAL A 81 -2.01 -1.35 -14.30
N PRO A 82 -2.04 -2.35 -15.20
CA PRO A 82 -2.95 -3.48 -15.07
C PRO A 82 -2.82 -4.21 -13.72
N ASN A 83 -3.96 -4.48 -13.08
CA ASN A 83 -4.03 -5.20 -11.81
C ASN A 83 -3.78 -6.71 -12.01
N ARG A 84 -2.57 -7.17 -11.67
CA ARG A 84 -2.18 -8.59 -11.72
C ARG A 84 -2.48 -9.35 -10.43
N ALA A 85 -2.87 -8.67 -9.36
CA ALA A 85 -3.27 -9.30 -8.11
C ALA A 85 -4.65 -9.96 -8.22
N GLY A 86 -5.48 -9.52 -9.17
CA GLY A 86 -6.83 -10.04 -9.40
C GLY A 86 -7.85 -9.66 -8.33
N ARG A 87 -7.47 -8.78 -7.40
CA ARG A 87 -8.32 -8.24 -6.33
C ARG A 87 -8.03 -6.75 -6.17
N THR A 88 -8.96 -6.00 -5.59
CA THR A 88 -8.68 -4.63 -5.18
C THR A 88 -7.60 -4.62 -4.09
N MET A 89 -6.57 -3.80 -4.29
CA MET A 89 -5.44 -3.67 -3.36
C MET A 89 -5.34 -2.24 -2.83
N VAL A 90 -4.93 -2.09 -1.58
CA VAL A 90 -4.75 -0.80 -0.91
C VAL A 90 -3.47 -0.80 -0.08
N TRP A 91 -2.76 0.32 -0.09
CA TRP A 91 -1.56 0.56 0.74
C TRP A 91 -1.85 1.73 1.69
N PRO A 92 -2.45 1.48 2.87
CA PRO A 92 -2.75 2.52 3.83
C PRO A 92 -1.54 2.84 4.71
N ILE A 93 -1.27 4.12 4.92
CA ILE A 93 -0.33 4.59 5.95
C ILE A 93 -1.17 4.99 7.17
N LYS A 94 -1.01 4.26 8.27
CA LYS A 94 -1.62 4.59 9.56
C LYS A 94 -0.64 5.42 10.38
N SER A 95 -1.04 6.61 10.78
CA SER A 95 -0.25 7.52 11.61
C SER A 95 -1.09 8.10 12.74
N TYR A 96 -0.47 8.87 13.64
CA TYR A 96 -1.21 9.60 14.67
C TYR A 96 -2.16 10.68 14.09
N MET A 97 -1.95 11.10 12.84
CA MET A 97 -2.81 12.06 12.14
C MET A 97 -3.98 11.38 11.41
N GLY A 98 -4.08 10.05 11.46
CA GLY A 98 -5.09 9.27 10.78
C GLY A 98 -4.52 8.36 9.68
N VAL A 99 -5.43 7.87 8.84
CA VAL A 99 -5.13 6.96 7.72
C VAL A 99 -5.06 7.75 6.42
N THR A 100 -3.98 7.56 5.67
CA THR A 100 -3.85 8.10 4.30
C THR A 100 -3.62 6.96 3.32
N ILE A 101 -4.13 7.11 2.09
CA ILE A 101 -3.99 6.09 1.06
C ILE A 101 -2.77 6.41 0.19
N ARG A 102 -1.74 5.57 0.29
CA ARG A 102 -0.49 5.71 -0.47
C ARG A 102 -0.63 5.22 -1.90
N CYS A 103 -1.23 4.05 -2.04
CA CYS A 103 -1.62 3.46 -3.31
C CYS A 103 -2.97 2.79 -3.19
N PHE A 104 -3.73 2.84 -4.28
CA PHE A 104 -4.97 2.13 -4.47
C PHE A 104 -4.99 1.54 -5.87
N MET A 105 -5.24 0.24 -5.97
CA MET A 105 -5.37 -0.45 -7.24
C MET A 105 -6.76 -1.05 -7.32
N PRO A 106 -7.66 -0.49 -8.15
CA PRO A 106 -9.00 -1.00 -8.29
C PRO A 106 -8.97 -2.44 -8.82
N GLY A 107 -9.82 -3.28 -8.26
CA GLY A 107 -10.18 -4.57 -8.83
C GLY A 107 -11.22 -4.38 -9.95
N SER A 108 -11.48 -5.45 -10.68
CA SER A 108 -12.65 -5.53 -11.54
C SER A 108 -13.89 -5.71 -10.66
N MET A 109 -14.86 -4.79 -10.74
CA MET A 109 -16.20 -4.99 -10.20
C MET A 109 -16.88 -6.10 -11.00
N THR A 110 -16.71 -7.36 -10.61
CA THR A 110 -17.43 -8.51 -11.19
C THR A 110 -18.41 -9.06 -10.19
#